data_AF-I0WM56-F1
#
_entry.id   AF-I0WM56-F1
#
_cell.length_a   1.000
_cell.length_b   1.000
_cell.length_c   1.000
_cell.angle_alpha   90.00
_cell.angle_beta   90.00
_cell.angle_gamma   90.00
#
_symmetry.space_group_name_H-M   'P 1'
#
loop_
_entity.id
_entity.type
_entity.pdbx_description
1 polymer ?
#
loop_
_entity_poly.entity_id
_entity_poly.type
_entity_poly.pdbx_seq_one_letter_code
_entity_poly.pdbx_strand_id
1 'polypeptide(L)' 'MRREWEPEDLIACWTLVEPDWELVANKSGPTRIGFVALLKFFEIEARFPQYIECYPALKPQLSEYPVTTLPGPD' A
#
# COMPACT_ATOMS: atom_id res chain seq x y z
N MET A 1 -5.20 6.01 5.75
CA MET A 1 -5.79 6.33 4.44
C MET A 1 -7.18 6.91 4.66
N ARG A 2 -7.36 8.20 4.30
CA ARG A 2 -8.65 8.91 4.31
C ARG A 2 -9.67 8.11 3.50
N ARG A 3 -10.90 7.94 4.03
CA ARG A 3 -11.95 7.11 3.40
C ARG A 3 -12.78 7.88 2.37
N GLU A 4 -12.95 9.18 2.57
CA GLU A 4 -13.75 10.06 1.71
C GLU A 4 -12.81 11.03 1.00
N TRP A 5 -12.74 10.97 -0.33
CA TRP A 5 -11.92 11.87 -1.14
C TRP A 5 -12.83 12.65 -2.07
N GLU A 6 -12.59 13.96 -2.21
CA GLU A 6 -13.14 14.68 -3.34
C GLU A 6 -12.41 14.23 -4.62
N PRO A 7 -13.09 14.17 -5.78
CA PRO A 7 -12.49 13.69 -7.02
C PRO A 7 -11.17 14.40 -7.38
N GLU A 8 -11.11 15.70 -7.16
CA GLU A 8 -9.95 16.54 -7.47
C GLU A 8 -8.78 16.22 -6.55
N ASP A 9 -9.02 16.03 -5.25
CA ASP A 9 -8.01 15.60 -4.28
C ASP A 9 -7.47 14.21 -4.64
N LEU A 10 -8.35 13.30 -5.07
CA LEU A 10 -7.96 11.95 -5.46
C LEU A 10 -7.02 12.00 -6.67
N ILE A 11 -7.37 12.77 -7.70
CA ILE A 11 -6.53 12.96 -8.88
C ILE A 11 -5.19 13.59 -8.47
N ALA A 12 -5.21 14.65 -7.67
CA ALA A 12 -3.99 15.34 -7.26
C ALA A 12 -3.05 14.44 -6.45
N CYS A 13 -3.57 13.61 -5.53
CA CYS A 13 -2.75 12.81 -4.64
C CYS A 13 -2.39 11.41 -5.19
N TRP A 14 -3.18 10.85 -6.10
CA TRP A 14 -3.00 9.47 -6.59
C TRP A 14 -2.57 9.37 -8.05
N THR A 15 -2.46 10.48 -8.76
CA THR A 15 -1.87 10.49 -10.10
C THR A 15 -0.35 10.48 -10.00
N LEU A 16 0.29 9.59 -10.78
CA LEU A 16 1.75 9.57 -10.90
C LEU A 16 2.21 10.69 -11.84
N VAL A 17 3.06 11.56 -11.32
CA VAL A 17 3.75 12.60 -12.11
C VAL A 17 5.12 12.08 -12.57
N GLU A 18 5.79 12.81 -13.47
CA GLU A 18 7.08 12.41 -14.07
C GLU A 18 8.12 11.92 -13.04
N PRO A 19 8.37 12.60 -11.90
CA PRO A 19 9.29 12.09 -10.87
C PRO A 19 8.87 10.74 -10.28
N ASP A 20 7.57 10.49 -10.12
CA ASP A 20 7.06 9.24 -9.54
C ASP A 20 7.35 8.05 -10.47
N TRP A 21 7.29 8.29 -11.78
CA TRP A 21 7.61 7.28 -12.79
C TRP A 21 9.08 6.84 -12.73
N GLU A 22 9.99 7.76 -12.40
CA GLU A 22 11.41 7.43 -12.18
C GLU A 22 11.58 6.54 -10.95
N LEU A 23 10.87 6.82 -9.86
CA LEU A 23 10.93 6.04 -8.61
C LEU A 23 10.44 4.60 -8.79
N VAL A 24 9.51 4.35 -9.70
CA VAL A 24 8.94 3.02 -9.96
C VAL A 24 9.47 2.34 -11.22
N ALA A 25 10.40 2.98 -11.94
CA ALA A 25 10.94 2.48 -13.20
C ALA A 25 11.53 1.06 -13.09
N ASN A 26 12.18 0.76 -11.95
CA ASN A 26 12.82 -0.52 -11.67
C ASN A 26 11.86 -1.63 -11.23
N LYS A 27 10.56 -1.34 -11.04
CA LYS A 27 9.55 -2.35 -10.73
C LYS A 27 8.87 -2.78 -12.02
N SER A 28 8.57 -4.06 -12.18
CA SER A 28 7.84 -4.59 -13.33
C SER A 28 6.75 -5.55 -12.89
N GLY A 29 5.75 -5.74 -13.76
CA GLY A 29 4.63 -6.64 -13.52
C GLY A 29 3.75 -6.24 -12.32
N PRO A 30 3.07 -7.21 -11.67
CA PRO A 30 2.10 -6.96 -10.60
C PRO A 30 2.69 -6.23 -9.38
N THR A 31 4.00 -6.36 -9.15
CA THR A 31 4.69 -5.71 -8.03
C THR A 31 4.77 -4.19 -8.16
N ARG A 32 4.71 -3.66 -9.40
CA ARG A 32 4.75 -2.21 -9.65
C ARG A 32 3.52 -1.53 -9.05
N ILE A 33 2.33 -2.10 -9.21
CA ILE A 33 1.08 -1.55 -8.67
C ILE A 33 1.11 -1.53 -7.13
N GLY A 34 1.53 -2.63 -6.50
CA GLY A 34 1.65 -2.69 -5.05
C GLY A 34 2.66 -1.68 -4.51
N PHE A 35 3.79 -1.50 -5.20
CA PHE A 35 4.80 -0.52 -4.82
C PHE A 35 4.32 0.93 -5.00
N VAL A 36 3.65 1.24 -6.12
CA VAL A 36 3.03 2.56 -6.36
C VAL A 36 2.05 2.91 -5.25
N ALA A 37 1.20 1.97 -4.85
CA ALA A 37 0.24 2.20 -3.76
C ALA A 37 0.93 2.50 -2.43
N LEU A 38 2.04 1.81 -2.12
CA LEU A 38 2.84 2.09 -0.92
C LEU A 38 3.56 3.42 -0.99
N LEU A 39 4.09 3.79 -2.15
CA LEU A 39 4.73 5.09 -2.38
C LEU A 39 3.75 6.24 -2.13
N LYS A 40 2.57 6.20 -2.75
CA LYS A 40 1.52 7.22 -2.54
C LYS A 40 1.01 7.26 -1.11
N PHE A 41 0.88 6.10 -0.46
CA PHE A 41 0.54 6.07 0.96
C PHE A 41 1.59 6.79 1.82
N PHE A 42 2.87 6.54 1.56
CA PHE A 42 3.95 7.18 2.30
C PHE A 42 3.99 8.70 2.07
N GLU A 43 3.78 9.17 0.83
CA GLU A 43 3.69 10.60 0.52
C GLU A 43 2.56 11.31 1.30
N ILE A 44 1.40 10.67 1.43
CA ILE A 44 0.22 11.28 2.08
C ILE A 44 0.29 11.17 3.62
N GLU A 45 0.76 10.04 4.15
CA GLU A 45 0.66 9.72 5.59
C GLU A 45 2.02 9.78 6.32
N ALA A 46 3.13 9.99 5.61
CA ALA A 46 4.51 10.00 6.12
C ALA A 46 4.89 8.76 6.95
N ARG A 47 4.23 7.62 6.68
CA ARG A 47 4.44 6.33 7.35
C ARG A 47 4.07 5.19 6.42
N PHE A 48 4.48 3.97 6.77
CA PHE A 48 4.02 2.77 6.07
C PHE A 48 2.78 2.16 6.76
N PRO A 49 1.95 1.40 6.03
CA PRO A 49 0.82 0.71 6.64
C PRO A 49 1.31 -0.33 7.66
N GLN A 50 0.83 -0.23 8.90
CA GLN A 50 1.24 -1.08 10.03
C GLN A 50 0.43 -2.39 10.14
N TYR A 51 -0.71 -2.47 9.45
CA TYR A 51 -1.59 -3.64 9.47
C TYR A 51 -1.72 -4.24 8.07
N ILE A 52 -1.71 -5.57 7.99
CA ILE A 52 -1.84 -6.32 6.73
C ILE A 52 -3.18 -6.02 6.03
N GLU A 53 -4.21 -5.66 6.79
CA GLU A 53 -5.53 -5.23 6.29
C GLU A 53 -5.47 -4.02 5.35
N CYS A 54 -4.41 -3.22 5.41
CA CYS A 54 -4.17 -2.08 4.52
C CYS A 54 -3.53 -2.46 3.17
N TYR A 55 -3.22 -3.74 2.94
CA TYR A 55 -2.65 -4.24 1.68
C TYR A 55 -3.76 -4.91 0.86
N PRO A 56 -4.25 -4.28 -0.23
CA PRO A 56 -5.41 -4.78 -0.97
C PRO A 56 -5.21 -6.17 -1.58
N ALA A 57 -3.96 -6.58 -1.85
CA ALA A 57 -3.62 -7.89 -2.43
C ALA A 57 -3.55 -9.05 -1.41
N LEU A 58 -3.52 -8.77 -0.10
CA LEU A 58 -3.36 -9.78 0.96
C LEU A 58 -4.67 -10.19 1.64
N LYS A 59 -5.80 -9.60 1.22
CA LYS A 59 -7.13 -9.89 1.79
C LYS A 59 -7.57 -11.35 1.70
N PRO A 60 -7.32 -12.12 0.63
CA PRO A 60 -7.87 -13.48 0.53
C PRO A 60 -7.09 -14.55 1.30
N GLN A 61 -5.81 -14.31 1.65
CA GLN A 61 -4.89 -15.38 2.08
C GLN A 61 -4.71 -15.48 3.61
N LEU A 62 -5.21 -14.52 4.38
CA LEU A 62 -4.97 -14.46 5.84
C LEU A 62 -6.23 -14.59 6.70
N SER A 63 -7.43 -14.63 6.10
CA SER A 63 -8.65 -14.94 6.86
C SER A 63 -8.66 -16.38 7.40
N GLU A 64 -7.77 -17.25 6.91
CA GLU A 64 -7.64 -18.64 7.36
C GLU A 64 -6.61 -18.86 8.48
N TYR A 65 -5.78 -17.85 8.80
CA TYR A 65 -4.74 -17.99 9.83
C TYR A 65 -5.00 -17.04 11.00
N PRO A 66 -5.56 -17.52 12.13
CA PRO A 66 -5.66 -16.70 13.33
C PRO A 66 -4.26 -16.31 13.84
N VAL A 67 -4.04 -15.01 14.01
CA VAL A 67 -2.83 -14.36 14.55
C VAL A 67 -2.64 -14.62 16.06
N THR A 68 -2.93 -15.83 16.55
CA THR A 68 -2.88 -16.14 18.00
C THR A 68 -2.04 -17.37 18.36
N THR A 69 -1.21 -17.89 17.46
CA THR A 69 -0.22 -18.92 17.86
C THR A 69 1.11 -18.69 17.17
N LEU A 70 1.80 -17.60 17.52
CA LEU A 70 3.25 -17.63 17.53
C LEU A 70 3.67 -18.09 18.94
N PRO A 71 4.24 -19.30 19.11
CA PRO A 71 4.85 -19.66 20.37
C PRO A 71 6.04 -18.71 20.58
N GLY A 72 6.12 -18.11 21.77
CA GLY A 72 7.30 -17.35 22.17
C GLY A 72 8.53 -18.25 22.13
N PRO A 73 9.73 -17.71 21.84
CA PRO A 73 10.96 -18.50 21.88
C PRO A 73 11.21 -18.99 23.31
N ASP A 74 11.55 -20.28 23.44
CA ASP A 74 11.94 -20.95 24.69
C ASP A 74 13.13 -20.27 25.40
#